data_AF-A0A497P1Z0-F1
#
_entry.id   AF-A0A497P1Z0-F1
#
_cell.length_a   1.000
_cell.length_b   1.000
_cell.length_c   1.000
_cell.angle_alpha   90.00
_cell.angle_beta   90.00
_cell.angle_gamma   90.00
#
_symmetry.space_group_name_H-M   'P 1'
#
loop_
_entity.id
_entity.type
_entity.pdbx_description
1 polymer ?
#
loop_
_entity_poly.entity_id
_entity_poly.type
_entity_poly.pdbx_seq_one_letter_code
_entity_poly.pdbx_strand_id
1 'polypeptide(L)' 'MIELDPERLHIAFNNTYKMVVEGWGIEDVLDAQDLGVVNVDILFAHDPVYPDDKEMIELMLEYFRDIEDYEKCAKIQKLL' A
#
# COMPACT_ATOMS: atom_id res chain seq x y z
N MET A 1 19.14 2.61 -8.19
CA MET A 1 17.81 2.19 -7.71
C MET A 1 18.05 1.28 -6.54
N ILE A 2 17.48 1.59 -5.38
CA ILE A 2 17.40 0.61 -4.30
C ILE A 2 16.33 -0.37 -4.77
N GLU A 3 16.73 -1.58 -5.16
CA GLU A 3 15.78 -2.68 -5.35
C GLU A 3 15.20 -2.97 -3.96
N LEU A 4 13.95 -2.56 -3.75
CA LEU A 4 13.22 -2.97 -2.56
C LEU A 4 12.99 -4.48 -2.66
N ASP A 5 13.33 -5.18 -1.58
CA ASP A 5 13.00 -6.60 -1.40
C ASP A 5 11.50 -6.84 -1.71
N PRO A 6 11.15 -7.82 -2.57
CA PRO A 6 9.76 -8.08 -2.96
C PRO A 6 8.77 -8.22 -1.79
N GLU A 7 9.22 -8.77 -0.66
CA GLU A 7 8.39 -8.88 0.55
C GLU A 7 8.04 -7.50 1.12
N ARG A 8 9.03 -6.60 1.19
CA ARG A 8 8.82 -5.22 1.66
C ARG A 8 7.93 -4.42 0.71
N LEU A 9 8.11 -4.63 -0.60
CA LEU A 9 7.25 -4.01 -1.62
C LEU A 9 5.80 -4.48 -1.46
N HIS A 10 5.60 -5.77 -1.21
CA HIS A 10 4.29 -6.34 -0.96
C HIS A 10 3.62 -5.76 0.29
N ILE A 11 4.37 -5.64 1.39
CA ILE A 11 3.87 -5.03 2.62
C ILE A 11 3.47 -3.57 2.37
N ALA A 12 4.31 -2.80 1.69
CA ALA A 12 4.07 -1.39 1.41
C ALA A 12 2.79 -1.15 0.58
N PHE A 13 2.57 -1.95 -0.47
CA PHE A 13 1.36 -1.85 -1.30
C PHE A 13 0.11 -2.31 -0.55
N ASN A 14 0.18 -3.36 0.27
CA ASN A 14 -0.98 -3.80 1.05
C ASN A 14 -1.37 -2.80 2.12
N ASN A 15 -0.40 -2.18 2.80
CA ASN A 15 -0.66 -1.15 3.79
C ASN A 15 -1.28 0.09 3.16
N THR A 16 -0.74 0.51 2.02
CA THR A 16 -1.33 1.57 1.23
C THR A 16 -2.77 1.23 0.85
N TYR A 17 -3.03 0.03 0.36
CA TYR A 17 -4.39 -0.42 0.04
C TYR A 17 -5.36 -0.34 1.23
N LYS A 18 -4.94 -0.74 2.43
CA LYS A 18 -5.77 -0.62 3.65
C LYS A 18 -6.14 0.82 3.96
N MET A 19 -5.21 1.75 3.79
CA MET A 19 -5.48 3.17 4.02
C MET A 19 -6.44 3.74 2.97
N VAL A 20 -6.10 3.54 1.69
CA VAL A 20 -6.78 4.20 0.56
C VAL A 20 -8.16 3.59 0.28
N VAL A 21 -8.27 2.26 0.33
CA VAL A 21 -9.49 1.53 -0.04
C VAL A 21 -10.33 1.17 1.17
N GLU A 22 -9.70 0.78 2.28
CA GLU A 22 -10.40 0.29 3.47
C GLU A 22 -10.58 1.36 4.55
N GLY A 23 -10.00 2.55 4.38
CA GLY A 23 -10.15 3.69 5.29
C GLY A 23 -9.42 3.54 6.61
N TRP A 24 -8.36 2.73 6.66
CA TRP A 24 -7.56 2.54 7.89
C TRP A 24 -6.72 3.77 8.20
N GLY A 25 -6.59 4.08 9.49
CA GLY A 25 -5.60 5.04 9.96
C GLY A 25 -4.19 4.45 9.98
N ILE A 26 -3.18 5.32 10.04
CA ILE A 26 -1.77 4.89 10.19
C ILE A 26 -1.59 4.04 11.44
N GLU A 27 -2.20 4.44 12.56
CA GLU A 27 -2.14 3.71 13.83
C GLU A 27 -2.72 2.29 13.70
N ASP A 28 -3.88 2.14 13.05
CA ASP A 28 -4.50 0.83 12.82
C ASP A 28 -3.59 -0.10 11.98
N VAL A 29 -2.89 0.46 10.98
CA VAL A 29 -1.96 -0.30 10.14
C VAL A 29 -0.74 -0.75 10.95
N LEU A 30 -0.19 0.14 11.79
CA LEU A 30 0.97 -0.16 12.65
C LEU A 30 0.63 -1.22 13.70
N ASP A 31 -0.51 -1.07 14.39
CA ASP A 31 -0.97 -2.00 15.43
C ASP A 31 -1.23 -3.40 14.88
N ALA A 32 -1.72 -3.51 13.64
CA ALA A 32 -2.01 -4.78 13.00
C ALA A 32 -0.76 -5.57 12.55
N GLN A 33 0.41 -4.94 12.49
CA GLN A 33 1.62 -5.63 12.02
C GLN A 33 2.34 -6.42 13.12
N ASP A 34 1.98 -6.28 14.42
CA ASP A 34 2.71 -6.82 15.58
C ASP A 34 4.24 -6.62 15.46
N LEU A 35 4.62 -5.51 14.81
CA LEU A 35 6.02 -5.19 14.58
C LEU A 35 6.50 -4.34 15.75
N GLY A 36 7.63 -4.71 16.33
CA GLY A 36 8.38 -3.85 17.26
C GLY A 36 8.92 -2.59 16.58
N VAL A 37 10.17 -2.20 16.85
CA VAL A 37 10.78 -1.04 16.20
C VAL A 37 10.94 -1.30 14.69
N VAL A 38 9.99 -0.81 13.89
CA VAL A 38 10.06 -0.81 12.43
C VAL A 38 10.79 0.44 11.99
N ASN A 39 11.77 0.30 11.09
CA ASN A 39 12.21 1.44 10.30
C ASN A 39 11.00 1.92 9.48
N VAL A 40 10.38 3.01 9.94
CA VAL A 40 9.19 3.64 9.36
C VAL A 40 9.38 3.98 7.88
N ASP A 41 10.65 4.05 7.44
CA ASP A 41 11.09 4.38 6.09
C ASP A 41 10.59 3.44 4.98
N ILE A 42 9.96 2.29 5.27
CA ILE A 42 9.43 1.37 4.24
C ILE A 42 8.13 0.66 4.71
N LEU A 43 7.12 1.40 5.14
CA LEU A 43 5.81 0.83 5.51
C LEU A 43 4.69 1.12 4.50
N PHE A 44 4.85 2.17 3.69
CA PHE A 44 3.86 2.64 2.75
C PHE A 44 4.55 2.94 1.42
N ALA A 45 3.86 2.69 0.30
CA ALA A 45 4.40 2.94 -1.04
C ALA A 45 4.29 4.42 -1.45
N HIS A 46 3.70 5.26 -0.59
CA HIS A 46 3.58 6.72 -0.70
C HIS A 46 3.66 7.36 0.70
N ASP A 47 3.74 8.69 0.78
CA ASP A 47 3.64 9.41 2.05
C ASP A 47 2.19 9.34 2.56
N PRO A 48 1.92 8.63 3.68
CA PRO A 48 0.57 8.39 4.18
C PRO A 48 -0.14 9.65 4.70
N VAL A 49 0.54 10.81 4.72
CA VAL A 49 0.02 12.10 5.18
C VAL A 49 -0.41 13.01 4.01
N TYR A 50 -0.05 12.67 2.76
CA TYR A 50 -0.51 13.38 1.57
C TYR A 50 -1.68 12.66 0.91
N PRO A 51 -2.69 13.38 0.37
CA PRO A 51 -3.77 12.75 -0.37
C PRO A 51 -3.22 12.01 -1.59
N ASP A 52 -3.71 10.78 -1.80
CA ASP A 52 -3.28 9.94 -2.92
C ASP A 52 -3.46 10.66 -4.25
N ASP A 53 -2.39 10.76 -5.02
CA ASP A 53 -2.50 11.21 -6.39
C ASP A 53 -2.92 10.05 -7.30
N LYS A 54 -3.45 10.41 -8.47
CA LYS A 54 -3.92 9.43 -9.46
C LYS A 54 -2.80 8.47 -9.88
N GLU A 55 -1.56 8.94 -9.89
CA GLU A 55 -0.38 8.12 -10.23
C GLU A 55 -0.22 6.98 -9.22
N MET A 56 -0.36 7.25 -7.92
CA MET A 56 -0.28 6.22 -6.89
C MET A 56 -1.37 5.15 -7.03
N ILE A 57 -2.61 5.56 -7.32
CA ILE A 57 -3.72 4.63 -7.57
C ILE A 57 -3.44 3.74 -8.79
N GLU A 58 -2.84 4.31 -9.85
CA GLU A 58 -2.43 3.57 -11.05
C GLU A 58 -1.27 2.60 -10.75
N LEU A 59 -0.29 3.00 -9.94
CA LEU A 59 0.81 2.13 -9.49
C LEU A 59 0.29 0.94 -8.65
N MET A 60 -0.68 1.17 -7.76
CA MET A 60 -1.31 0.07 -7.01
C MET A 60 -2.02 -0.90 -7.95
N LEU A 61 -2.73 -0.39 -8.95
CA LEU A 61 -3.42 -1.21 -9.95
C LEU A 61 -2.45 -2.05 -10.78
N GLU A 62 -1.31 -1.50 -11.16
CA GLU A 62 -0.24 -2.24 -11.83
C GLU A 62 0.32 -3.34 -10.93
N TYR A 63 0.70 -2.99 -9.70
CA TYR A 63 1.26 -3.95 -8.75
C TYR A 63 0.32 -5.13 -8.46
N PHE A 64 -0.94 -4.87 -8.13
CA PHE A 64 -1.89 -5.94 -7.82
C PHE A 64 -2.27 -6.77 -9.05
N ARG A 65 -2.15 -6.22 -10.26
CA ARG A 65 -2.32 -6.98 -11.50
C ARG A 65 -1.15 -7.94 -11.72
N ASP A 66 0.07 -7.50 -11.45
CA ASP A 66 1.28 -8.32 -11.62
C ASP A 66 1.30 -9.55 -10.71
N ILE A 67 0.73 -9.43 -9.50
CA ILE A 67 0.57 -10.56 -8.57
C ILE A 67 -0.78 -11.27 -8.68
N GLU A 68 -1.58 -10.94 -9.70
CA GLU A 68 -2.90 -11.54 -9.99
C GLU A 68 -3.96 -11.37 -8.88
N ASP A 69 -3.85 -10.34 -8.02
CA ASP A 69 -4.85 -9.99 -7.00
C ASP A 69 -5.97 -9.11 -7.61
N TYR A 70 -6.78 -9.75 -8.45
CA TYR A 70 -7.85 -9.08 -9.19
C TYR A 70 -8.98 -8.57 -8.30
N GLU A 71 -9.16 -9.11 -7.09
CA GLU A 71 -10.15 -8.62 -6.14
C GLU A 71 -9.81 -7.19 -5.69
N LYS A 72 -8.55 -6.96 -5.31
CA LYS A 72 -8.08 -5.61 -4.98
C LYS A 72 -8.14 -4.67 -6.18
N CYS A 73 -7.76 -5.16 -7.38
CA CYS A 73 -7.89 -4.38 -8.61
C CYS A 73 -9.31 -3.86 -8.83
N ALA A 74 -10.34 -4.71 -8.66
CA ALA A 74 -11.73 -4.32 -8.83
C ALA A 74 -12.22 -3.28 -7.81
N LYS A 75 -11.61 -3.24 -6.62
CA LYS A 75 -11.92 -2.22 -5.59
C LYS A 75 -11.20 -0.90 -5.90
N ILE A 76 -9.92 -0.95 -6.29
CA ILE A 76 -9.13 0.25 -6.64
C ILE A 76 -9.70 0.95 -7.87
N GLN A 77 -10.17 0.21 -8.89
CA GLN A 77 -10.81 0.77 -10.09
C GLN A 77 -12.01 1.68 -9.80
N LYS A 78 -12.66 1.53 -8.63
CA LYS A 78 -13.79 2.38 -8.24
C LYS A 78 -13.37 3.77 -7.75
N LEU A 79 -12.07 3.99 -7.56
CA LEU A 79 -11.49 5.26 -7.12
C LEU A 79 -11.04 6.16 -8.28
N LEU A 80 -11.06 5.63 -9.52
CA LEU A 80 -10.78 6.34 -10.78
C LEU A 80 -12.07 6.81 -11.45
#